data_AF-A0ABD0VX97-F1
#
_entry.id   AF-A0ABD0VX97-F1
#
_cell.length_a   1.000
_cell.length_b   1.000
_cell.length_c   1.000
_cell.angle_alpha   90.00
_cell.angle_beta   90.00
_cell.angle_gamma   90.00
#
_symmetry.space_group_name_H-M   'P 1'
#
loop_
_entity.id
_entity.type
_entity.pdbx_description
1 polymer ?
#
loop_
_entity_poly.entity_id
_entity_poly.type
_entity_poly.pdbx_seq_one_letter_code
_entity_poly.pdbx_strand_id
1 'polypeptide(L)'
;MATSITPLLSLLLFAFSVTIVFCQYEKYSFRSFPRHELMPLDSAYKYALDQYTGEKWQETVDYLEVSLRLYRLLRDSEAFCNLNCSSVRLDNEEKFTDFPELHVFGNVMKRAQCLKRCKQGLPAFRQTMPSRDTVEEFERREPYKYLQFAYFKSDNLAKAVSAAHTFLLKHPDDEMMQRNMAYYKSLPGAEEHLKDLETKSYEMLFVRAVRAYNGDNYRTSVSDMELALRDFFKVYDECLAASEGAREIKDFKDFYPSIADHYTEVLERKVKCEAELTPVVGGFIVEKFVATMYHYLQFAYYKLNDLKNAVPCVASYMLFDPSDDVMKNNVVYYQYHRDKYGLTDEDFLPRAEAVRYLNQTTMQLEMLEFSRKRLASDDEGEVLEFLDEFLDS
;
A
#
# COMPACT_ATOMS: atom_id res chain seq x y z
N MET A 1 68.01 -5.17 -39.10
CA MET A 1 66.65 -5.60 -39.48
C MET A 1 66.02 -6.26 -38.26
N ALA A 2 64.73 -5.97 -38.04
CA ALA A 2 63.89 -6.36 -36.91
C ALA A 2 64.06 -5.53 -35.61
N THR A 3 63.29 -4.45 -35.53
CA THR A 3 62.84 -3.87 -34.25
C THR A 3 61.33 -3.66 -34.32
N SER A 4 60.67 -4.14 -33.28
CA SER A 4 59.26 -4.47 -33.11
C SER A 4 58.31 -3.28 -33.12
N ILE A 5 57.12 -3.51 -33.69
CA ILE A 5 55.92 -2.67 -33.59
C ILE A 5 55.18 -3.05 -32.30
N THR A 6 54.88 -2.06 -31.46
CA THR A 6 53.84 -2.14 -30.42
C THR A 6 52.89 -0.95 -30.61
N PRO A 7 51.56 -1.14 -30.74
CA PRO A 7 50.62 -0.03 -30.78
C PRO A 7 50.17 0.31 -29.35
N LEU A 8 50.20 1.61 -29.04
CA LEU A 8 49.63 2.19 -27.83
C LEU A 8 48.09 2.02 -27.87
N LEU A 9 47.52 1.24 -26.95
CA LEU A 9 46.07 1.22 -26.72
C LEU A 9 45.69 2.50 -25.96
N SER A 10 44.91 3.37 -26.60
CA SER A 10 44.22 4.47 -25.93
C SER A 10 42.96 3.92 -25.27
N LEU A 11 42.93 3.88 -23.93
CA LEU A 11 41.75 3.54 -23.15
C LEU A 11 40.95 4.83 -22.89
N LEU A 12 39.83 5.01 -23.60
CA LEU A 12 38.81 6.00 -23.28
C LEU A 12 38.01 5.52 -22.07
N LEU A 13 38.27 6.11 -20.91
CA LEU A 13 37.46 5.94 -19.70
C LEU A 13 36.13 6.71 -19.88
N PHE A 14 35.06 5.99 -20.24
CA PHE A 14 33.70 6.50 -20.06
C PHE A 14 33.37 6.47 -18.57
N ALA A 15 33.52 7.62 -17.90
CA ALA A 15 32.93 7.83 -16.59
C ALA A 15 31.42 7.98 -16.76
N PHE A 16 30.67 6.89 -16.52
CA PHE A 16 29.23 6.99 -16.27
C PHE A 16 29.04 7.72 -14.95
N SER A 17 28.75 9.02 -15.01
CA SER A 17 28.21 9.75 -13.87
C SER A 17 26.79 9.25 -13.62
N VAL A 18 26.64 8.28 -12.73
CA VAL A 18 25.34 7.96 -12.15
C VAL A 18 24.95 9.16 -11.30
N THR A 19 24.07 10.01 -11.82
CA THR A 19 23.35 10.99 -11.02
C THR A 19 22.48 10.21 -10.04
N ILE A 20 22.96 10.08 -8.80
CA ILE A 20 22.17 9.56 -7.68
C ILE A 20 21.10 10.63 -7.40
N VAL A 21 19.96 10.49 -8.05
CA VAL A 21 18.76 11.27 -7.74
C VAL A 21 18.15 10.64 -6.49
N PHE A 22 18.38 11.30 -5.37
CA PHE A 22 17.92 10.87 -4.05
C PHE A 22 16.40 10.78 -4.00
N CYS A 23 15.87 9.66 -3.50
CA CYS A 23 14.42 9.52 -3.24
C CYS A 23 14.02 10.45 -2.09
N GLN A 24 12.79 11.00 -2.10
CA GLN A 24 12.32 11.98 -1.12
C GLN A 24 12.48 11.55 0.35
N TYR A 25 12.54 10.25 0.62
CA TYR A 25 12.59 9.67 1.95
C TYR A 25 13.98 9.17 2.41
N GLU A 26 15.08 9.52 1.76
CA GLU A 26 16.39 8.97 2.15
C GLU A 26 16.83 9.26 3.59
N LYS A 27 16.33 10.34 4.19
CA LYS A 27 16.58 10.69 5.59
C LYS A 27 15.51 10.15 6.56
N TYR A 28 14.45 9.52 6.04
CA TYR A 28 13.40 8.94 6.87
C TYR A 28 13.86 7.63 7.49
N SER A 29 13.70 7.53 8.81
CA SER A 29 13.89 6.28 9.54
C SER A 29 12.86 6.21 10.64
N PHE A 30 12.00 5.20 10.58
CA PHE A 30 11.04 4.88 11.63
C PHE A 30 11.71 4.78 13.01
N ARG A 31 12.91 4.17 13.07
CA ARG A 31 13.65 3.95 14.32
C ARG A 31 14.39 5.20 14.82
N SER A 32 14.75 6.10 13.92
CA SER A 32 15.62 7.24 14.23
C SER A 32 15.12 8.53 13.58
N PHE A 33 13.84 8.85 13.80
CA PHE A 33 13.25 10.09 13.31
C PHE A 33 13.93 11.31 13.96
N PRO A 34 14.31 12.35 13.20
CA PRO A 34 15.00 13.52 13.75
C PRO A 34 14.15 14.25 14.80
N ARG A 35 14.66 14.34 16.04
CA ARG A 35 13.89 14.93 17.15
C ARG A 35 13.50 16.40 16.94
N HIS A 36 14.32 17.16 16.21
CA HIS A 36 14.05 18.57 15.93
C HIS A 36 12.96 18.79 14.88
N GLU A 37 12.62 17.75 14.10
CA GLU A 37 11.51 17.78 13.14
C GLU A 37 10.19 17.29 13.76
N LEU A 38 10.20 16.75 14.98
CA LEU A 38 8.99 16.26 15.64
C LEU A 38 8.09 17.42 16.07
N MET A 39 6.90 17.48 15.48
CA MET A 39 5.85 18.42 15.82
C MET A 39 4.47 17.86 15.37
N PRO A 40 3.35 18.45 15.80
CA PRO A 40 2.03 18.04 15.31
C PRO A 40 1.92 18.21 13.79
N LEU A 41 1.41 17.18 13.09
CA LEU A 41 1.27 17.18 11.63
C LEU A 41 0.43 18.36 11.13
N ASP A 42 -0.71 18.63 11.77
CA ASP A 42 -1.58 19.76 11.42
C ASP A 42 -0.84 21.11 11.50
N SER A 43 0.01 21.28 12.51
CA SER A 43 0.77 22.52 12.70
C SER A 43 1.83 22.69 11.60
N ALA A 44 2.57 21.62 11.29
CA ALA A 44 3.57 21.65 10.24
C ALA A 44 2.94 21.95 8.87
N TYR A 45 1.84 21.25 8.57
CA TYR A 45 1.19 21.35 7.28
C TYR A 45 0.51 22.72 7.08
N LYS A 46 -0.25 23.18 8.08
CA LYS A 46 -0.87 24.52 8.05
C LYS A 46 0.18 25.62 7.87
N TYR A 47 1.28 25.54 8.62
CA TYR A 47 2.37 26.51 8.48
C TYR A 47 2.96 26.53 7.07
N ALA A 48 3.10 25.35 6.43
CA ALA A 48 3.58 25.23 5.07
C ALA A 48 2.65 25.93 4.05
N LEU A 49 1.33 25.78 4.22
CA LEU A 49 0.31 26.41 3.38
C LEU A 49 0.24 27.94 3.59
N ASP A 50 0.42 28.40 4.84
CA ASP A 50 0.53 29.83 5.15
C ASP A 50 1.76 30.44 4.45
N GLN A 51 2.91 29.74 4.46
CA GLN A 51 4.11 30.18 3.73
C GLN A 51 3.93 30.11 2.21
N TYR A 52 3.17 29.13 1.71
CA TYR A 52 2.86 29.00 0.28
C TYR A 52 2.07 30.22 -0.20
N THR A 53 1.05 30.61 0.59
CA THR A 53 0.23 31.80 0.30
C THR A 53 1.06 33.09 0.38
N GLY A 54 2.04 33.14 1.26
CA GLY A 54 3.01 34.24 1.36
C GLY A 54 4.16 34.19 0.35
N GLU A 55 4.14 33.27 -0.62
CA GLU A 55 5.18 33.07 -1.65
C GLU A 55 6.59 32.82 -1.10
N LYS A 56 6.69 32.24 0.11
CA LYS A 56 7.96 31.85 0.74
C LYS A 56 8.31 30.40 0.38
N TRP A 57 8.79 30.23 -0.85
CA TRP A 57 8.91 28.92 -1.49
C TRP A 57 9.84 27.94 -0.76
N GLN A 58 10.96 28.42 -0.20
CA GLN A 58 11.90 27.53 0.49
C GLN A 58 11.28 27.00 1.80
N GLU A 59 10.68 27.86 2.60
CA GLU A 59 10.02 27.49 3.84
C GLU A 59 8.82 26.57 3.59
N THR A 60 8.06 26.82 2.52
CA THR A 60 7.00 25.92 2.07
C THR A 60 7.54 24.53 1.76
N VAL A 61 8.63 24.42 1.00
CA VAL A 61 9.27 23.13 0.67
C VAL A 61 9.68 22.42 1.96
N ASP A 62 10.38 23.10 2.86
CA ASP A 62 10.92 22.51 4.08
C ASP A 62 9.80 21.94 4.96
N TYR A 63 8.71 22.68 5.15
CA TYR A 63 7.60 22.23 5.99
C TYR A 63 6.68 21.21 5.31
N LEU A 64 6.48 21.26 3.99
CA LEU A 64 5.75 20.21 3.27
C LEU A 64 6.52 18.88 3.30
N GLU A 65 7.83 18.91 3.09
CA GLU A 65 8.67 17.72 3.20
C GLU A 65 8.65 17.13 4.62
N VAL A 66 8.77 17.98 5.66
CA VAL A 66 8.64 17.53 7.07
C VAL A 66 7.25 16.96 7.34
N SER A 67 6.19 17.58 6.84
CA SER A 67 4.82 17.09 7.04
C SER A 67 4.62 15.71 6.41
N LEU A 68 5.15 15.45 5.21
CA LEU A 68 5.12 14.13 4.58
C LEU A 68 5.88 13.08 5.41
N ARG A 69 7.04 13.44 5.98
CA ARG A 69 7.78 12.55 6.88
C ARG A 69 7.02 12.29 8.19
N LEU A 70 6.37 13.30 8.77
CA LEU A 70 5.55 13.16 9.99
C LEU A 70 4.33 12.27 9.75
N TYR A 71 3.64 12.45 8.62
CA TYR A 71 2.53 11.58 8.22
C TYR A 71 2.99 10.13 8.07
N ARG A 72 4.11 9.90 7.38
CA ARG A 72 4.69 8.55 7.25
C ARG A 72 5.08 7.95 8.60
N LEU A 73 5.70 8.74 9.48
CA LEU A 73 6.04 8.30 10.84
C LEU A 73 4.79 7.85 11.61
N LEU A 74 3.69 8.59 11.49
CA LEU A 74 2.43 8.25 12.13
C LEU A 74 1.89 6.92 11.58
N ARG A 75 1.77 6.79 10.26
CA ARG A 75 1.25 5.57 9.60
C ARG A 75 2.07 4.33 9.95
N ASP A 76 3.40 4.44 9.89
CA ASP A 76 4.31 3.34 10.25
C ASP A 76 4.20 2.98 11.75
N SER A 77 4.00 3.97 12.62
CA SER A 77 3.79 3.74 14.06
C SER A 77 2.45 3.05 14.35
N GLU A 78 1.39 3.38 13.62
CA GLU A 78 0.09 2.72 13.71
C GLU A 78 0.19 1.26 13.25
N ALA A 79 0.75 1.02 12.06
CA ALA A 79 0.97 -0.32 11.53
C ALA A 79 1.80 -1.18 12.49
N PHE A 80 2.92 -0.64 12.98
CA PHE A 80 3.81 -1.34 13.91
C PHE A 80 3.08 -1.80 15.18
N CYS A 81 2.33 -0.91 15.83
CA CYS A 81 1.62 -1.28 17.06
C CYS A 81 0.45 -2.23 16.80
N ASN A 82 -0.34 -1.99 15.74
CA ASN A 82 -1.51 -2.83 15.44
C ASN A 82 -1.12 -4.25 15.02
N LEU A 83 -0.01 -4.42 14.27
CA LEU A 83 0.53 -5.74 13.92
C LEU A 83 1.07 -6.47 15.16
N ASN A 84 1.90 -5.81 15.98
CA ASN A 84 2.51 -6.45 17.16
C ASN A 84 1.48 -6.81 18.25
N CYS A 85 0.33 -6.14 18.28
CA CYS A 85 -0.75 -6.44 19.22
C CYS A 85 -1.86 -7.31 18.61
N SER A 86 -1.77 -7.72 17.34
CA SER A 86 -2.86 -8.41 16.62
C SER A 86 -3.21 -9.80 17.19
N SER A 87 -2.21 -10.52 17.71
CA SER A 87 -2.34 -11.88 18.26
C SER A 87 -2.57 -11.92 19.77
N VAL A 88 -2.58 -10.77 20.45
CA VAL A 88 -2.76 -10.70 21.90
C VAL A 88 -4.19 -11.12 22.28
N ARG A 89 -4.31 -12.08 23.20
CA ARG A 89 -5.58 -12.61 23.72
C ARG A 89 -5.59 -12.61 25.25
N LEU A 90 -6.77 -12.75 25.84
CA LEU A 90 -6.93 -12.97 27.27
C LEU A 90 -6.19 -14.22 27.74
N ASP A 91 -5.74 -14.20 28.99
CA ASP A 91 -5.19 -15.38 29.65
C ASP A 91 -6.36 -16.27 30.13
N ASN A 92 -6.33 -17.57 29.82
CA ASN A 92 -7.40 -18.55 30.12
C ASN A 92 -8.76 -18.24 29.46
N GLU A 93 -8.80 -18.17 28.13
CA GLU A 93 -10.03 -17.95 27.34
C GLU A 93 -11.15 -18.96 27.69
N GLU A 94 -10.79 -20.19 28.07
CA GLU A 94 -11.72 -21.26 28.48
C GLU A 94 -12.66 -20.86 29.62
N LYS A 95 -12.27 -19.92 30.49
CA LYS A 95 -13.13 -19.42 31.57
C LYS A 95 -14.36 -18.67 31.06
N PHE A 96 -14.32 -18.21 29.82
CA PHE A 96 -15.40 -17.45 29.18
C PHE A 96 -16.20 -18.30 28.20
N THR A 97 -16.04 -19.64 28.19
CA THR A 97 -16.75 -20.54 27.28
C THR A 97 -18.27 -20.34 27.33
N ASP A 98 -18.83 -20.16 28.53
CA ASP A 98 -20.26 -19.93 28.74
C ASP A 98 -20.66 -18.45 28.59
N PHE A 99 -19.71 -17.54 28.33
CA PHE A 99 -19.92 -16.08 28.28
C PHE A 99 -19.29 -15.44 27.03
N PRO A 100 -19.86 -15.64 25.83
CA PRO A 100 -19.27 -15.19 24.57
C PRO A 100 -19.03 -13.67 24.49
N GLU A 101 -19.93 -12.86 25.04
CA GLU A 101 -19.78 -11.40 25.05
C GLU A 101 -18.56 -10.98 25.87
N LEU A 102 -18.40 -11.53 27.07
CA LEU A 102 -17.23 -11.26 27.93
C LEU A 102 -15.93 -11.75 27.29
N HIS A 103 -15.98 -12.87 26.56
CA HIS A 103 -14.84 -13.38 25.81
C HIS A 103 -14.39 -12.40 24.72
N VAL A 104 -15.31 -11.95 23.88
CA VAL A 104 -15.02 -11.01 22.78
C VAL A 104 -14.51 -9.68 23.32
N PHE A 105 -15.24 -9.03 24.22
CA PHE A 105 -14.84 -7.73 24.74
C PHE A 105 -13.62 -7.78 25.64
N GLY A 106 -13.41 -8.89 26.35
CA GLY A 106 -12.18 -9.12 27.09
C GLY A 106 -10.95 -9.18 26.18
N ASN A 107 -11.06 -9.83 25.02
CA ASN A 107 -10.02 -9.82 23.99
C ASN A 107 -9.79 -8.42 23.40
N VAL A 108 -10.85 -7.64 23.18
CA VAL A 108 -10.75 -6.22 22.78
C VAL A 108 -9.99 -5.40 23.84
N MET A 109 -10.33 -5.55 25.12
CA MET A 109 -9.64 -4.85 26.22
C MET A 109 -8.16 -5.22 26.32
N LYS A 110 -7.83 -6.51 26.16
CA LYS A 110 -6.43 -6.97 26.18
C LYS A 110 -5.63 -6.39 25.01
N ARG A 111 -6.21 -6.38 23.80
CA ARG A 111 -5.57 -5.74 22.63
C ARG A 111 -5.41 -4.23 22.84
N ALA A 112 -6.43 -3.55 23.36
CA ALA A 112 -6.35 -2.12 23.70
C ALA A 112 -5.27 -1.80 24.74
N GLN A 113 -5.09 -2.65 25.75
CA GLN A 113 -4.00 -2.54 26.72
C GLN A 113 -2.62 -2.64 26.05
N CYS A 114 -2.44 -3.62 25.16
CA CYS A 114 -1.21 -3.77 24.37
C CYS A 114 -0.93 -2.51 23.54
N LEU A 115 -1.94 -2.01 22.82
CA LEU A 115 -1.82 -0.81 21.99
C LEU A 115 -1.47 0.42 22.83
N LYS A 116 -2.12 0.63 23.97
CA LYS A 116 -1.80 1.73 24.89
C LYS A 116 -0.32 1.72 25.27
N ARG A 117 0.22 0.56 25.65
CA ARG A 117 1.64 0.41 26.01
C ARG A 117 2.57 0.63 24.82
N CYS A 118 2.23 0.09 23.65
CA CYS A 118 3.04 0.25 22.44
C CYS A 118 3.11 1.73 22.01
N LYS A 119 1.95 2.40 21.93
CA LYS A 119 1.85 3.79 21.48
C LYS A 119 2.60 4.76 22.42
N GLN A 120 2.57 4.54 23.73
CA GLN A 120 3.36 5.33 24.70
C GLN A 120 4.87 5.32 24.42
N GLY A 121 5.38 4.24 23.80
CA GLY A 121 6.79 4.08 23.48
C GLY A 121 7.26 4.86 22.24
N LEU A 122 6.35 5.31 21.37
CA LEU A 122 6.69 5.85 20.05
C LEU A 122 6.56 7.38 19.98
N PRO A 123 7.51 8.09 19.35
CA PRO A 123 7.48 9.56 19.26
C PRO A 123 6.27 10.13 18.52
N ALA A 124 5.72 9.39 17.55
CA ALA A 124 4.55 9.83 16.77
C ALA A 124 3.34 10.16 17.66
N PHE A 125 3.10 9.33 18.68
CA PHE A 125 1.95 9.47 19.59
C PHE A 125 2.22 10.40 20.79
N ARG A 126 3.38 11.06 20.82
CA ARG A 126 3.64 12.16 21.78
C ARG A 126 3.14 13.50 21.25
N GLN A 127 2.85 13.58 19.95
CA GLN A 127 2.26 14.75 19.31
C GLN A 127 0.74 14.68 19.36
N THR A 128 0.08 15.82 19.19
CA THR A 128 -1.37 15.86 18.95
C THR A 128 -1.70 15.10 17.68
N MET A 129 -2.71 14.24 17.73
CA MET A 129 -3.19 13.50 16.55
C MET A 129 -3.72 14.49 15.50
N PRO A 130 -3.44 14.27 14.21
CA PRO A 130 -3.96 15.13 13.14
C PRO A 130 -5.48 15.03 13.04
N SER A 131 -6.08 16.09 12.50
CA SER A 131 -7.49 16.10 12.09
C SER A 131 -7.75 15.07 10.99
N ARG A 132 -9.02 14.64 10.87
CA ARG A 132 -9.45 13.72 9.80
C ARG A 132 -9.17 14.33 8.41
N ASP A 133 -9.48 15.61 8.24
CA ASP A 133 -9.31 16.31 6.96
C ASP A 133 -7.84 16.34 6.54
N THR A 134 -6.92 16.62 7.48
CA THR A 134 -5.47 16.52 7.20
C THR A 134 -5.10 15.11 6.77
N VAL A 135 -5.55 14.06 7.46
CA VAL A 135 -5.23 12.68 7.07
C VAL A 135 -5.75 12.38 5.66
N GLU A 136 -6.97 12.78 5.33
CA GLU A 136 -7.58 12.59 4.01
C GLU A 136 -6.79 13.32 2.90
N GLU A 137 -6.31 14.54 3.16
CA GLU A 137 -5.47 15.28 2.19
C GLU A 137 -4.15 14.56 1.90
N PHE A 138 -3.50 14.00 2.93
CA PHE A 138 -2.26 13.23 2.76
C PHE A 138 -2.51 11.89 2.05
N GLU A 139 -3.60 11.20 2.38
CA GLU A 139 -4.03 10.00 1.65
C GLU A 139 -4.28 10.32 0.17
N ARG A 140 -4.87 11.48 -0.15
CA ARG A 140 -5.09 11.96 -1.52
C ARG A 140 -3.84 12.56 -2.18
N ARG A 141 -2.69 12.56 -1.53
CA ARG A 141 -1.43 13.16 -2.05
C ARG A 141 -1.54 14.67 -2.32
N GLU A 142 -2.48 15.39 -1.68
CA GLU A 142 -2.63 16.85 -1.84
C GLU A 142 -1.35 17.66 -1.54
N PRO A 143 -0.49 17.30 -0.54
CA PRO A 143 0.76 18.04 -0.32
C PRO A 143 1.64 18.16 -1.57
N TYR A 144 1.59 17.16 -2.47
CA TYR A 144 2.36 17.17 -3.71
C TYR A 144 1.90 18.23 -4.71
N LYS A 145 0.63 18.64 -4.67
CA LYS A 145 0.06 19.73 -5.49
C LYS A 145 0.75 21.06 -5.22
N TYR A 146 1.00 21.35 -3.95
CA TYR A 146 1.69 22.56 -3.50
C TYR A 146 3.21 22.40 -3.68
N LEU A 147 3.73 21.23 -3.31
CA LEU A 147 5.16 20.95 -3.28
C LEU A 147 5.79 21.05 -4.68
N GLN A 148 5.11 20.58 -5.73
CA GLN A 148 5.62 20.69 -7.10
C GLN A 148 5.82 22.14 -7.54
N PHE A 149 4.90 23.04 -7.18
CA PHE A 149 5.02 24.45 -7.57
C PHE A 149 6.10 25.15 -6.75
N ALA A 150 6.15 24.88 -5.45
CA ALA A 150 7.19 25.43 -4.58
C ALA A 150 8.59 25.00 -5.03
N TYR A 151 8.79 23.73 -5.42
CA TYR A 151 10.05 23.29 -6.02
C TYR A 151 10.37 24.00 -7.31
N PHE A 152 9.39 24.17 -8.20
CA PHE A 152 9.60 24.89 -9.45
C PHE A 152 10.01 26.34 -9.21
N LYS A 153 9.37 27.02 -8.24
CA LYS A 153 9.71 28.39 -7.85
C LYS A 153 11.06 28.52 -7.15
N SER A 154 11.53 27.46 -6.51
CA SER A 154 12.88 27.34 -5.92
C SER A 154 13.93 26.77 -6.89
N ASP A 155 13.68 26.83 -8.21
CA ASP A 155 14.61 26.37 -9.26
C ASP A 155 15.02 24.89 -9.15
N ASN A 156 14.13 24.05 -8.60
CA ASN A 156 14.35 22.60 -8.47
C ASN A 156 13.41 21.82 -9.40
N LEU A 157 13.71 21.88 -10.69
CA LEU A 157 12.90 21.22 -11.73
C LEU A 157 12.76 19.71 -11.49
N ALA A 158 13.83 19.03 -11.08
CA ALA A 158 13.83 17.59 -10.88
C ALA A 158 12.79 17.16 -9.83
N LYS A 159 12.79 17.81 -8.66
CA LYS A 159 11.80 17.53 -7.61
C LYS A 159 10.41 18.03 -7.99
N ALA A 160 10.28 19.13 -8.73
CA ALA A 160 8.99 19.63 -9.22
C ALA A 160 8.30 18.59 -10.13
N VAL A 161 9.03 18.05 -11.12
CA VAL A 161 8.54 16.99 -12.01
C VAL A 161 8.12 15.76 -11.19
N SER A 162 8.95 15.33 -10.24
CA SER A 162 8.66 14.13 -9.46
C SER A 162 7.40 14.32 -8.58
N ALA A 163 7.24 15.49 -7.97
CA ALA A 163 6.07 15.81 -7.15
C ALA A 163 4.80 15.92 -7.99
N ALA A 164 4.85 16.57 -9.15
CA ALA A 164 3.72 16.65 -10.07
C ALA A 164 3.31 15.27 -10.60
N HIS A 165 4.29 14.41 -10.93
CA HIS A 165 4.05 13.02 -11.34
C HIS A 165 3.36 12.24 -10.20
N THR A 166 3.89 12.35 -8.98
CA THR A 166 3.35 11.69 -7.77
C THR A 166 1.89 12.06 -7.51
N PHE A 167 1.51 13.33 -7.72
CA PHE A 167 0.14 13.80 -7.61
C PHE A 167 -0.77 13.25 -8.71
N LEU A 168 -0.34 13.33 -9.98
CA LEU A 168 -1.12 12.88 -11.14
C LEU A 168 -1.46 11.38 -11.12
N LEU A 169 -0.69 10.56 -10.41
CA LEU A 169 -1.02 9.14 -10.24
C LEU A 169 -2.33 8.90 -9.50
N LYS A 170 -2.76 9.82 -8.63
CA LYS A 170 -4.07 9.78 -7.96
C LYS A 170 -5.12 10.69 -8.59
N HIS A 171 -4.67 11.71 -9.31
CA HIS A 171 -5.52 12.72 -9.92
C HIS A 171 -5.22 12.82 -11.42
N PRO A 172 -5.47 11.75 -12.20
CA PRO A 172 -5.09 11.71 -13.60
C PRO A 172 -5.79 12.79 -14.43
N ASP A 173 -6.97 13.24 -13.98
CA ASP A 173 -7.83 14.21 -14.68
C ASP A 173 -7.67 15.66 -14.17
N ASP A 174 -6.70 15.95 -13.29
CA ASP A 174 -6.47 17.33 -12.82
C ASP A 174 -5.86 18.19 -13.95
N GLU A 175 -6.71 18.99 -14.61
CA GLU A 175 -6.30 19.81 -15.75
C GLU A 175 -5.15 20.77 -15.44
N MET A 176 -5.13 21.35 -14.24
CA MET A 176 -4.10 22.32 -13.86
C MET A 176 -2.74 21.64 -13.76
N MET A 177 -2.69 20.48 -13.10
CA MET A 177 -1.47 19.70 -12.95
C MET A 177 -1.01 19.11 -14.29
N GLN A 178 -1.93 18.68 -15.15
CA GLN A 178 -1.57 18.25 -16.52
C GLN A 178 -0.89 19.37 -17.31
N ARG A 179 -1.38 20.61 -17.22
CA ARG A 179 -0.74 21.77 -17.87
C ARG A 179 0.64 22.07 -17.27
N ASN A 180 0.78 22.03 -15.95
CA ASN A 180 2.07 22.20 -15.27
C ASN A 180 3.07 21.12 -15.72
N MET A 181 2.64 19.86 -15.75
CA MET A 181 3.46 18.74 -16.20
C MET A 181 3.86 18.85 -17.67
N ALA A 182 2.94 19.27 -18.55
CA ALA A 182 3.24 19.53 -19.95
C ALA A 182 4.32 20.62 -20.11
N TYR A 183 4.21 21.69 -19.31
CA TYR A 183 5.24 22.73 -19.26
C TYR A 183 6.58 22.18 -18.75
N TYR A 184 6.60 21.41 -17.65
CA TYR A 184 7.85 20.83 -17.14
C TYR A 184 8.51 19.91 -18.16
N LYS A 185 7.73 19.06 -18.86
CA LYS A 185 8.24 18.18 -19.93
C LYS A 185 8.83 18.94 -21.12
N SER A 186 8.44 20.20 -21.34
CA SER A 186 9.04 21.04 -22.37
C SER A 186 10.45 21.54 -22.01
N LEU A 187 10.85 21.41 -20.75
CA LEU A 187 12.16 21.83 -20.26
C LEU A 187 13.19 20.69 -20.41
N PRO A 188 14.45 20.99 -20.78
CA PRO A 188 15.49 19.98 -20.97
C PRO A 188 15.73 19.13 -19.72
N GLY A 189 15.82 17.81 -19.88
CA GLY A 189 16.14 16.85 -18.81
C GLY A 189 14.96 16.44 -17.92
N ALA A 190 13.76 16.99 -18.12
CA ALA A 190 12.60 16.69 -17.28
C ALA A 190 12.16 15.22 -17.30
N GLU A 191 12.31 14.52 -18.44
CA GLU A 191 11.87 13.13 -18.58
C GLU A 191 12.60 12.16 -17.63
N GLU A 192 13.84 12.45 -17.24
CA GLU A 192 14.64 11.63 -16.33
C GLU A 192 14.14 11.70 -14.86
N HIS A 193 13.24 12.65 -14.59
CA HIS A 193 12.73 12.95 -13.25
C HIS A 193 11.27 12.52 -13.04
N LEU A 194 10.68 11.76 -13.98
CA LEU A 194 9.35 11.17 -13.83
C LEU A 194 9.39 9.97 -12.87
N LYS A 195 9.43 10.26 -11.58
CA LYS A 195 9.48 9.26 -10.50
C LYS A 195 8.33 9.48 -9.54
N ASP A 196 7.66 8.41 -9.13
CA ASP A 196 6.73 8.46 -8.00
C ASP A 196 7.55 8.49 -6.69
N LEU A 197 7.28 9.50 -5.87
CA LEU A 197 7.95 9.72 -4.60
C LEU A 197 7.36 8.83 -3.49
N GLU A 198 6.20 8.21 -3.74
CA GLU A 198 5.52 7.27 -2.84
C GLU A 198 5.71 5.78 -3.20
N THR A 199 6.50 5.48 -4.24
CA THR A 199 6.77 4.11 -4.71
C THR A 199 7.14 3.17 -3.57
N LYS A 200 6.44 2.03 -3.48
CA LYS A 200 6.72 0.96 -2.52
C LYS A 200 7.82 0.02 -3.03
N SER A 201 8.47 -0.70 -2.11
CA SER A 201 9.61 -1.57 -2.44
C SER A 201 9.25 -2.68 -3.43
N TYR A 202 8.05 -3.26 -3.32
CA TYR A 202 7.59 -4.33 -4.20
C TYR A 202 7.39 -3.87 -5.64
N GLU A 203 7.07 -2.60 -5.88
CA GLU A 203 6.82 -2.07 -7.24
C GLU A 203 8.09 -2.10 -8.10
N MET A 204 9.22 -1.70 -7.52
CA MET A 204 10.52 -1.78 -8.19
C MET A 204 10.91 -3.23 -8.50
N LEU A 205 10.66 -4.15 -7.57
CA LEU A 205 10.89 -5.58 -7.76
C LEU A 205 9.99 -6.14 -8.86
N PHE A 206 8.71 -5.79 -8.86
CA PHE A 206 7.75 -6.18 -9.88
C PHE A 206 8.18 -5.70 -11.28
N VAL A 207 8.50 -4.42 -11.44
CA VAL A 207 8.96 -3.87 -12.74
C VAL A 207 10.24 -4.55 -13.20
N ARG A 208 11.19 -4.82 -12.30
CA ARG A 208 12.43 -5.55 -12.62
C ARG A 208 12.15 -6.99 -13.05
N ALA A 209 11.23 -7.67 -12.36
CA ALA A 209 10.81 -9.02 -12.69
C ALA A 209 10.15 -9.09 -14.08
N VAL A 210 9.23 -8.18 -14.40
CA VAL A 210 8.56 -8.10 -15.71
C VAL A 210 9.56 -7.80 -16.82
N ARG A 211 10.53 -6.91 -16.61
CA ARG A 211 11.60 -6.66 -17.58
C ARG A 211 12.47 -7.90 -17.80
N ALA A 212 12.81 -8.62 -16.74
CA ALA A 212 13.58 -9.86 -16.84
C ALA A 212 12.79 -10.96 -17.58
N TYR A 213 11.49 -11.09 -17.30
CA TYR A 213 10.58 -11.97 -18.01
C TYR A 213 10.57 -11.69 -19.52
N ASN A 214 10.36 -10.43 -19.91
CA ASN A 214 10.33 -10.02 -21.32
C ASN A 214 11.69 -10.17 -22.02
N GLY A 215 12.78 -10.21 -21.26
CA GLY A 215 14.13 -10.47 -21.75
C GLY A 215 14.56 -11.94 -21.65
N ASP A 216 13.63 -12.88 -21.47
CA ASP A 216 13.86 -14.33 -21.29
C ASP A 216 14.79 -14.72 -20.13
N ASN A 217 15.08 -13.79 -19.22
CA ASN A 217 15.82 -14.06 -17.99
C ASN A 217 14.87 -14.53 -16.88
N TYR A 218 14.34 -15.75 -17.06
CA TYR A 218 13.36 -16.33 -16.17
C TYR A 218 13.86 -16.53 -14.74
N ARG A 219 15.17 -16.79 -14.55
CA ARG A 219 15.75 -16.93 -13.20
C ARG A 219 15.68 -15.63 -12.41
N THR A 220 16.04 -14.50 -13.02
CA THR A 220 15.89 -13.19 -12.38
C THR A 220 14.42 -12.82 -12.21
N SER A 221 13.57 -13.12 -13.21
CA SER A 221 12.12 -12.91 -13.09
C SER A 221 11.53 -13.62 -11.88
N VAL A 222 11.84 -14.90 -11.67
CA VAL A 222 11.37 -15.66 -10.51
C VAL A 222 11.87 -15.03 -9.21
N SER A 223 13.19 -14.80 -9.10
CA SER A 223 13.78 -14.25 -7.88
C SER A 223 13.16 -12.92 -7.48
N ASP A 224 12.92 -12.03 -8.45
CA ASP A 224 12.38 -10.70 -8.19
C ASP A 224 10.87 -10.72 -7.94
N MET A 225 10.13 -11.56 -8.67
CA MET A 225 8.68 -11.66 -8.52
C MET A 225 8.28 -12.32 -7.20
N GLU A 226 9.01 -13.34 -6.74
CA GLU A 226 8.79 -13.93 -5.40
C GLU A 226 9.02 -12.90 -4.28
N LEU A 227 10.07 -12.07 -4.42
CA LEU A 227 10.33 -10.98 -3.49
C LEU A 227 9.24 -9.90 -3.57
N ALA A 228 8.78 -9.55 -4.77
CA ALA A 228 7.71 -8.58 -4.98
C ALA A 228 6.41 -9.05 -4.33
N LEU A 229 6.01 -10.31 -4.55
CA LEU A 229 4.79 -10.90 -4.00
C LEU A 229 4.83 -10.92 -2.46
N ARG A 230 5.94 -11.37 -1.87
CA ARG A 230 6.11 -11.36 -0.42
C ARG A 230 6.08 -9.94 0.16
N ASP A 231 6.80 -9.02 -0.46
CA ASP A 231 6.86 -7.63 0.01
C ASP A 231 5.49 -6.92 -0.17
N PHE A 232 4.73 -7.23 -1.23
CA PHE A 232 3.37 -6.75 -1.42
C PHE A 232 2.45 -7.19 -0.27
N PHE A 233 2.41 -8.49 0.06
CA PHE A 233 1.56 -8.97 1.15
C PHE A 233 1.93 -8.35 2.50
N LYS A 234 3.23 -8.12 2.74
CA LYS A 234 3.69 -7.40 3.92
C LYS A 234 3.15 -5.96 3.97
N VAL A 235 3.29 -5.20 2.88
CA VAL A 235 2.81 -3.81 2.81
C VAL A 235 1.27 -3.76 2.87
N TYR A 236 0.59 -4.77 2.33
CA TYR A 236 -0.86 -4.94 2.46
C TYR A 236 -1.28 -5.13 3.92
N ASP A 237 -0.62 -6.03 4.66
CA ASP A 237 -0.88 -6.23 6.09
C ASP A 237 -0.58 -4.95 6.91
N GLU A 238 0.47 -4.20 6.56
CA GLU A 238 0.79 -2.89 7.15
C GLU A 238 -0.33 -1.86 6.87
N CYS A 239 -0.88 -1.83 5.65
CA CYS A 239 -2.01 -0.96 5.30
C CYS A 239 -3.25 -1.29 6.14
N LEU A 240 -3.61 -2.58 6.22
CA LEU A 240 -4.74 -3.03 7.03
C LEU A 240 -4.60 -2.65 8.50
N ALA A 241 -3.39 -2.81 9.05
CA ALA A 241 -3.09 -2.49 10.44
C ALA A 241 -3.12 -0.98 10.69
N ALA A 242 -2.65 -0.16 9.73
CA ALA A 242 -2.69 1.29 9.84
C ALA A 242 -4.13 1.84 9.72
N SER A 243 -5.07 1.12 9.08
CA SER A 243 -6.48 1.53 8.99
C SER A 243 -7.23 1.52 10.33
N GLU A 244 -6.67 0.91 11.38
CA GLU A 244 -7.23 0.85 12.74
C GLU A 244 -6.79 2.07 13.61
N GLY A 245 -6.58 3.22 12.98
CA GLY A 245 -6.16 4.47 13.62
C GLY A 245 -7.24 5.11 14.51
N ALA A 246 -6.91 6.26 15.10
CA ALA A 246 -7.88 7.00 15.92
C ALA A 246 -9.09 7.48 15.08
N ARG A 247 -10.26 7.62 15.72
CA ARG A 247 -11.44 8.25 15.15
C ARG A 247 -11.85 9.49 15.92
N GLU A 248 -12.49 10.41 15.24
CA GLU A 248 -13.28 11.47 15.85
C GLU A 248 -14.67 10.93 16.20
N ILE A 249 -15.17 11.18 17.42
CA ILE A 249 -16.51 10.78 17.83
C ILE A 249 -17.44 11.96 17.59
N LYS A 250 -18.34 11.83 16.62
CA LYS A 250 -19.26 12.91 16.20
C LYS A 250 -20.68 12.76 16.76
N ASP A 251 -21.11 11.51 17.00
CA ASP A 251 -22.50 11.20 17.32
C ASP A 251 -22.65 10.55 18.69
N PHE A 252 -23.85 10.72 19.27
CA PHE A 252 -24.29 10.00 20.46
C PHE A 252 -25.15 8.80 20.03
N LYS A 253 -24.58 7.60 20.09
CA LYS A 253 -25.24 6.34 19.71
C LYS A 253 -25.15 5.34 20.86
N ASP A 254 -26.09 4.40 20.88
CA ASP A 254 -26.04 3.26 21.79
C ASP A 254 -24.78 2.41 21.58
N PHE A 255 -24.43 1.60 22.57
CA PHE A 255 -23.15 0.90 22.64
C PHE A 255 -22.82 0.08 21.38
N TYR A 256 -23.70 -0.84 20.97
CA TYR A 256 -23.47 -1.72 19.82
C TYR A 256 -23.48 -0.98 18.47
N PRO A 257 -24.44 -0.08 18.18
CA PRO A 257 -24.38 0.78 16.99
C PRO A 257 -23.07 1.59 16.92
N SER A 258 -22.61 2.18 18.03
CA SER A 258 -21.36 2.95 18.06
C SER A 258 -20.12 2.12 17.73
N ILE A 259 -20.08 0.86 18.16
CA ILE A 259 -19.02 -0.10 17.82
C ILE A 259 -19.11 -0.50 16.34
N ALA A 260 -20.31 -0.83 15.87
CA ALA A 260 -20.53 -1.26 14.50
C ALA A 260 -20.12 -0.15 13.51
N ASP A 261 -20.57 1.08 13.73
CA ASP A 261 -20.19 2.24 12.91
C ASP A 261 -18.68 2.46 12.91
N HIS A 262 -18.03 2.36 14.08
CA HIS A 262 -16.58 2.47 14.14
C HIS A 262 -15.91 1.46 13.23
N TYR A 263 -16.37 0.22 13.32
CA TYR A 263 -15.75 -0.87 12.61
C TYR A 263 -16.05 -0.78 11.12
N THR A 264 -17.22 -0.28 10.74
CA THR A 264 -17.56 0.07 9.35
C THR A 264 -16.59 1.11 8.78
N GLU A 265 -16.30 2.21 9.49
CA GLU A 265 -15.30 3.20 9.05
C GLU A 265 -13.89 2.59 8.88
N VAL A 266 -13.53 1.63 9.74
CA VAL A 266 -12.27 0.88 9.63
C VAL A 266 -12.29 -0.05 8.41
N LEU A 267 -13.40 -0.75 8.17
CA LEU A 267 -13.57 -1.63 7.01
C LEU A 267 -13.52 -0.85 5.71
N GLU A 268 -14.16 0.32 5.63
CA GLU A 268 -14.12 1.20 4.46
C GLU A 268 -12.70 1.61 4.07
N ARG A 269 -11.81 1.75 5.06
CA ARG A 269 -10.38 1.99 4.82
C ARG A 269 -9.64 0.70 4.44
N LYS A 270 -9.91 -0.42 5.12
CA LYS A 270 -9.28 -1.71 4.83
C LYS A 270 -9.53 -2.20 3.40
N VAL A 271 -10.77 -2.13 2.92
CA VAL A 271 -11.13 -2.62 1.57
C VAL A 271 -10.49 -1.78 0.45
N LYS A 272 -10.02 -0.57 0.74
CA LYS A 272 -9.30 0.28 -0.23
C LYS A 272 -7.82 -0.08 -0.35
N CYS A 273 -7.25 -0.84 0.60
CA CYS A 273 -5.82 -1.12 0.62
C CYS A 273 -5.30 -1.78 -0.66
N GLU A 274 -6.07 -2.69 -1.28
CA GLU A 274 -5.65 -3.33 -2.54
C GLU A 274 -5.56 -2.30 -3.69
N ALA A 275 -6.60 -1.51 -3.88
CA ALA A 275 -6.63 -0.48 -4.92
C ALA A 275 -5.54 0.58 -4.71
N GLU A 276 -5.33 0.99 -3.45
CA GLU A 276 -4.29 1.96 -3.04
C GLU A 276 -2.85 1.45 -3.22
N LEU A 277 -2.66 0.13 -3.19
CA LEU A 277 -1.36 -0.53 -3.39
C LEU A 277 -1.21 -1.13 -4.79
N THR A 278 -2.18 -0.93 -5.68
CA THR A 278 -2.03 -1.39 -7.06
C THR A 278 -1.14 -0.43 -7.84
N PRO A 279 -0.01 -0.88 -8.40
CA PRO A 279 0.92 0.02 -9.07
C PRO A 279 0.37 0.53 -10.40
N VAL A 280 0.82 1.72 -10.78
CA VAL A 280 0.63 2.29 -12.11
C VAL A 280 1.93 2.17 -12.90
N VAL A 281 1.95 1.33 -13.92
CA VAL A 281 3.13 1.07 -14.74
C VAL A 281 2.92 1.64 -16.14
N GLY A 282 3.78 2.56 -16.55
CA GLY A 282 3.69 3.19 -17.88
C GLY A 282 2.40 3.99 -18.10
N GLY A 283 1.76 4.45 -17.03
CA GLY A 283 0.49 5.18 -17.07
C GLY A 283 -0.78 4.31 -16.97
N PHE A 284 -0.63 2.99 -16.80
CA PHE A 284 -1.76 2.06 -16.69
C PHE A 284 -1.75 1.35 -15.34
N ILE A 285 -2.92 1.25 -14.72
CA ILE A 285 -3.13 0.46 -13.50
C ILE A 285 -2.95 -1.02 -13.86
N VAL A 286 -2.16 -1.75 -13.05
CA VAL A 286 -1.99 -3.19 -13.26
C VAL A 286 -3.21 -3.93 -12.72
N GLU A 287 -4.13 -4.30 -13.62
CA GLU A 287 -5.33 -5.05 -13.27
C GLU A 287 -5.00 -6.41 -12.62
N LYS A 288 -5.83 -6.81 -11.65
CA LYS A 288 -5.72 -8.09 -10.92
C LYS A 288 -4.29 -8.33 -10.43
N PHE A 289 -3.70 -7.35 -9.76
CA PHE A 289 -2.25 -7.28 -9.50
C PHE A 289 -1.66 -8.56 -8.89
N VAL A 290 -2.32 -9.14 -7.88
CA VAL A 290 -1.88 -10.40 -7.25
C VAL A 290 -1.94 -11.57 -8.23
N ALA A 291 -3.02 -11.69 -9.01
CA ALA A 291 -3.14 -12.71 -10.05
C ALA A 291 -2.02 -12.54 -11.10
N THR A 292 -1.76 -11.31 -11.54
CA THR A 292 -0.70 -10.97 -12.49
C THR A 292 0.67 -11.45 -12.00
N MET A 293 1.00 -11.26 -10.71
CA MET A 293 2.25 -11.80 -10.15
C MET A 293 2.33 -13.33 -10.23
N TYR A 294 1.23 -14.05 -9.93
CA TYR A 294 1.16 -15.51 -10.06
C TYR A 294 1.25 -15.98 -11.52
N HIS A 295 0.68 -15.24 -12.47
CA HIS A 295 0.83 -15.54 -13.90
C HIS A 295 2.31 -15.50 -14.33
N TYR A 296 3.04 -14.42 -13.97
CA TYR A 296 4.47 -14.31 -14.27
C TYR A 296 5.29 -15.43 -13.60
N LEU A 297 5.01 -15.74 -12.33
CA LEU A 297 5.69 -16.82 -11.61
C LEU A 297 5.44 -18.17 -12.27
N GLN A 298 4.18 -18.52 -12.55
CA GLN A 298 3.79 -19.78 -13.17
C GLN A 298 4.55 -20.02 -14.47
N PHE A 299 4.55 -19.04 -15.37
CA PHE A 299 5.23 -19.17 -16.66
C PHE A 299 6.75 -19.23 -16.51
N ALA A 300 7.34 -18.38 -15.65
CA ALA A 300 8.78 -18.36 -15.46
C ALA A 300 9.30 -19.67 -14.84
N TYR A 301 8.60 -20.22 -13.84
CA TYR A 301 8.90 -21.55 -13.29
C TYR A 301 8.76 -22.66 -14.34
N TYR A 302 7.72 -22.60 -15.17
CA TYR A 302 7.56 -23.54 -16.28
C TYR A 302 8.74 -23.51 -17.25
N LYS A 303 9.21 -22.31 -17.63
CA LYS A 303 10.38 -22.12 -18.51
C LYS A 303 11.68 -22.63 -17.88
N LEU A 304 11.76 -22.66 -16.57
CA LEU A 304 12.87 -23.24 -15.80
C LEU A 304 12.70 -24.74 -15.51
N ASN A 305 11.64 -25.38 -16.03
CA ASN A 305 11.28 -26.77 -15.77
C ASN A 305 11.06 -27.08 -14.27
N ASP A 306 10.61 -26.08 -13.50
CA ASP A 306 10.28 -26.19 -12.08
C ASP A 306 8.76 -26.27 -11.89
N LEU A 307 8.20 -27.42 -12.27
CA LEU A 307 6.76 -27.64 -12.26
C LEU A 307 6.19 -27.68 -10.83
N LYS A 308 7.00 -28.09 -9.86
CA LYS A 308 6.62 -28.11 -8.43
C LYS A 308 6.30 -26.73 -7.90
N ASN A 309 6.91 -25.67 -8.45
CA ASN A 309 6.56 -24.30 -8.12
C ASN A 309 5.59 -23.66 -9.12
N ALA A 310 5.62 -24.07 -10.40
CA ALA A 310 4.70 -23.54 -11.42
C ALA A 310 3.23 -23.91 -11.13
N VAL A 311 2.96 -25.14 -10.71
CA VAL A 311 1.59 -25.65 -10.53
C VAL A 311 0.86 -24.97 -9.36
N PRO A 312 1.48 -24.79 -8.18
CA PRO A 312 0.86 -24.00 -7.10
C PRO A 312 0.59 -22.55 -7.51
N CYS A 313 1.44 -21.95 -8.36
CA CYS A 313 1.18 -20.60 -8.89
C CYS A 313 -0.05 -20.56 -9.80
N VAL A 314 -0.25 -21.59 -10.65
CA VAL A 314 -1.47 -21.65 -11.47
C VAL A 314 -2.71 -21.82 -10.60
N ALA A 315 -2.65 -22.65 -9.57
CA ALA A 315 -3.75 -22.84 -8.63
C ALA A 315 -4.06 -21.55 -7.85
N SER A 316 -3.02 -20.82 -7.41
CA SER A 316 -3.18 -19.51 -6.77
C SER A 316 -3.79 -18.47 -7.71
N TYR A 317 -3.41 -18.44 -8.98
CA TYR A 317 -4.00 -17.52 -9.96
C TYR A 317 -5.51 -17.75 -10.09
N MET A 318 -5.93 -19.02 -10.18
CA MET A 318 -7.34 -19.40 -10.35
C MET A 318 -8.24 -18.96 -9.20
N LEU A 319 -7.68 -18.64 -8.02
CA LEU A 319 -8.44 -18.04 -6.91
C LEU A 319 -8.93 -16.62 -7.23
N PHE A 320 -8.18 -15.87 -8.03
CA PHE A 320 -8.43 -14.46 -8.30
C PHE A 320 -9.10 -14.23 -9.65
N ASP A 321 -8.84 -15.09 -10.63
CA ASP A 321 -9.42 -14.98 -11.96
C ASP A 321 -9.87 -16.34 -12.52
N PRO A 322 -10.92 -16.94 -11.92
CA PRO A 322 -11.38 -18.27 -12.31
C PRO A 322 -11.98 -18.32 -13.72
N SER A 323 -12.26 -17.17 -14.34
CA SER A 323 -12.84 -17.11 -15.68
C SER A 323 -11.79 -17.14 -16.80
N ASP A 324 -10.50 -16.96 -16.53
CA ASP A 324 -9.43 -16.98 -17.54
C ASP A 324 -9.28 -18.37 -18.17
N ASP A 325 -9.60 -18.48 -19.46
CA ASP A 325 -9.54 -19.73 -20.21
C ASP A 325 -8.11 -20.21 -20.51
N VAL A 326 -7.15 -19.29 -20.67
CA VAL A 326 -5.74 -19.65 -20.85
C VAL A 326 -5.24 -20.34 -19.59
N MET A 327 -5.58 -19.79 -18.43
CA MET A 327 -5.12 -20.37 -17.17
C MET A 327 -5.83 -21.68 -16.82
N LYS A 328 -7.14 -21.81 -17.12
CA LYS A 328 -7.83 -23.11 -17.04
C LYS A 328 -7.15 -24.18 -17.89
N ASN A 329 -6.78 -23.84 -19.12
CA ASN A 329 -6.08 -24.78 -20.01
C ASN A 329 -4.72 -25.17 -19.45
N ASN A 330 -4.00 -24.26 -18.80
CA ASN A 330 -2.74 -24.57 -18.12
C ASN A 330 -2.94 -25.56 -16.96
N VAL A 331 -3.98 -25.41 -16.14
CA VAL A 331 -4.33 -26.41 -15.09
C VAL A 331 -4.56 -27.79 -15.72
N VAL A 332 -5.39 -27.86 -16.77
CA VAL A 332 -5.69 -29.12 -17.47
C VAL A 332 -4.43 -29.74 -18.06
N TYR A 333 -3.55 -28.94 -18.65
CA TYR A 333 -2.26 -29.40 -19.17
C TYR A 333 -1.40 -30.03 -18.09
N TYR A 334 -1.27 -29.40 -16.91
CA TYR A 334 -0.50 -29.95 -15.80
C TYR A 334 -1.13 -31.22 -15.23
N GLN A 335 -2.46 -31.26 -15.11
CA GLN A 335 -3.18 -32.45 -14.68
C GLN A 335 -2.96 -33.63 -15.63
N TYR A 336 -3.05 -33.40 -16.94
CA TYR A 336 -2.84 -34.43 -17.96
C TYR A 336 -1.41 -35.00 -17.94
N HIS A 337 -0.41 -34.15 -17.66
CA HIS A 337 1.00 -34.56 -17.59
C HIS A 337 1.51 -34.82 -16.17
N ARG A 338 0.60 -35.03 -15.20
CA ARG A 338 0.93 -35.23 -13.78
C ARG A 338 2.02 -36.28 -13.58
N ASP A 339 1.83 -37.48 -14.13
CA ASP A 339 2.76 -38.60 -13.95
C ASP A 339 4.12 -38.33 -14.60
N LYS A 340 4.11 -37.67 -15.77
CA LYS A 340 5.33 -37.30 -16.50
C LYS A 340 6.20 -36.34 -15.68
N TYR A 341 5.59 -35.41 -14.96
CA TYR A 341 6.30 -34.40 -14.19
C TYR A 341 6.41 -34.73 -12.68
N GLY A 342 5.95 -35.91 -12.25
CA GLY A 342 6.00 -36.33 -10.85
C GLY A 342 5.16 -35.45 -9.92
N LEU A 343 4.04 -34.92 -10.42
CA LEU A 343 3.15 -34.04 -9.68
C LEU A 343 2.19 -34.85 -8.78
N THR A 344 1.89 -34.34 -7.60
CA THR A 344 0.93 -34.90 -6.64
C THR A 344 -0.28 -33.98 -6.50
N ASP A 345 -1.34 -34.44 -5.83
CA ASP A 345 -2.52 -33.61 -5.59
C ASP A 345 -2.19 -32.36 -4.75
N GLU A 346 -1.18 -32.45 -3.89
CA GLU A 346 -0.69 -31.33 -3.09
C GLU A 346 -0.11 -30.19 -3.96
N ASP A 347 0.51 -30.51 -5.11
CA ASP A 347 1.05 -29.49 -6.02
C ASP A 347 -0.06 -28.65 -6.69
N PHE A 348 -1.30 -29.16 -6.74
CA PHE A 348 -2.45 -28.46 -7.31
C PHE A 348 -3.20 -27.61 -6.27
N LEU A 349 -2.69 -27.53 -5.04
CA LEU A 349 -3.24 -26.64 -4.04
C LEU A 349 -2.68 -25.21 -4.25
N PRO A 350 -3.52 -24.18 -4.11
CA PRO A 350 -3.05 -22.80 -4.10
C PRO A 350 -2.12 -22.56 -2.92
N ARG A 351 -1.18 -21.62 -3.09
CA ARG A 351 -0.27 -21.23 -2.02
C ARG A 351 -1.02 -20.62 -0.83
N ALA A 352 -0.54 -20.90 0.37
CA ALA A 352 -1.21 -20.53 1.62
C ALA A 352 -1.41 -19.01 1.75
N GLU A 353 -0.45 -18.20 1.30
CA GLU A 353 -0.55 -16.75 1.31
C GLU A 353 -1.64 -16.21 0.37
N ALA A 354 -1.87 -16.86 -0.78
CA ALA A 354 -2.97 -16.51 -1.69
C ALA A 354 -4.34 -16.80 -1.06
N VAL A 355 -4.47 -17.99 -0.45
CA VAL A 355 -5.71 -18.40 0.23
C VAL A 355 -6.01 -17.47 1.40
N ARG A 356 -5.01 -17.16 2.23
CA ARG A 356 -5.16 -16.20 3.34
C ARG A 356 -5.64 -14.84 2.83
N TYR A 357 -4.97 -14.33 1.80
CA TYR A 357 -5.29 -13.03 1.22
C TYR A 357 -6.73 -12.98 0.71
N LEU A 358 -7.15 -13.94 -0.13
CA LEU A 358 -8.50 -14.02 -0.66
C LEU A 358 -9.55 -14.12 0.45
N ASN A 359 -9.35 -15.02 1.43
CA ASN A 359 -10.30 -15.18 2.52
C ASN A 359 -10.46 -13.88 3.32
N GLN A 360 -9.35 -13.19 3.60
CA GLN A 360 -9.37 -11.94 4.35
C GLN A 360 -10.06 -10.81 3.58
N THR A 361 -9.76 -10.63 2.29
CA THR A 361 -10.38 -9.60 1.45
C THR A 361 -11.88 -9.85 1.29
N THR A 362 -12.28 -11.11 1.03
CA THR A 362 -13.68 -11.49 0.85
C THR A 362 -14.48 -11.26 2.13
N MET A 363 -14.00 -11.73 3.28
CA MET A 363 -14.69 -11.54 4.56
C MET A 363 -14.80 -10.06 4.96
N GLN A 364 -13.79 -9.23 4.65
CA GLN A 364 -13.85 -7.79 4.89
C GLN A 364 -14.92 -7.11 4.03
N LEU A 365 -15.00 -7.47 2.74
CA LEU A 365 -15.99 -6.94 1.81
C LEU A 365 -17.41 -7.37 2.20
N GLU A 366 -17.62 -8.65 2.47
CA GLU A 366 -18.92 -9.19 2.90
C GLU A 366 -19.46 -8.47 4.16
N MET A 367 -18.57 -8.22 5.13
CA MET A 367 -18.94 -7.54 6.37
C MET A 367 -19.21 -6.04 6.16
N LEU A 368 -18.46 -5.39 5.27
CA LEU A 368 -18.74 -4.00 4.89
C LEU A 368 -20.08 -3.88 4.16
N GLU A 369 -20.37 -4.80 3.24
CA GLU A 369 -21.66 -4.86 2.55
C GLU A 369 -22.81 -5.10 3.51
N PHE A 370 -22.63 -5.98 4.50
CA PHE A 370 -23.61 -6.18 5.55
C PHE A 370 -23.92 -4.86 6.27
N SER A 371 -22.90 -4.12 6.69
CA SER A 371 -23.10 -2.83 7.35
C SER A 371 -23.83 -1.84 6.46
N ARG A 372 -23.44 -1.72 5.17
CA ARG A 372 -24.09 -0.78 4.24
C ARG A 372 -25.55 -1.11 3.99
N LYS A 373 -25.89 -2.40 3.96
CA LYS A 373 -27.26 -2.86 3.69
C LYS A 373 -28.18 -2.83 4.92
N ARG A 374 -27.63 -2.89 6.14
CA ARG A 374 -28.41 -3.15 7.36
C ARG A 374 -28.25 -2.12 8.48
N LEU A 375 -27.18 -1.32 8.43
CA LEU A 375 -26.81 -0.37 9.49
C LEU A 375 -26.67 1.06 8.98
N ALA A 376 -26.86 1.30 7.68
CA ALA A 376 -26.94 2.66 7.15
C ALA A 376 -28.12 3.37 7.82
N SER A 377 -27.92 4.63 8.20
CA SER A 377 -28.99 5.46 8.75
C SER A 377 -30.10 5.61 7.70
N ASP A 378 -31.33 5.31 8.09
CA ASP A 378 -32.55 5.54 7.31
C ASP A 378 -32.80 7.05 7.19
N ASP A 379 -31.93 7.77 6.46
CA ASP A 379 -32.20 9.17 6.09
C ASP A 379 -33.26 9.28 4.98
N GLU A 380 -33.81 8.17 4.52
CA GLU A 380 -35.11 8.12 3.83
C GLU A 380 -36.06 7.20 4.61
N GLY A 381 -37.03 7.82 5.27
CA GLY A 381 -37.94 7.14 6.20
C GLY A 381 -38.76 6.02 5.58
N GLU A 382 -38.41 4.79 5.91
CA GLU A 382 -39.41 3.75 6.14
C GLU A 382 -39.58 3.59 7.65
N VAL A 383 -40.66 4.19 8.16
CA VAL A 383 -41.16 3.84 9.49
C VAL A 383 -41.56 2.37 9.43
N LEU A 384 -40.71 1.48 9.93
CA LEU A 384 -41.10 0.10 10.19
C LEU A 384 -42.13 0.10 11.33
N GLU A 385 -43.40 0.05 10.98
CA GLU A 385 -44.51 -0.34 11.86
C GLU A 385 -44.28 -1.79 12.31
N PHE A 386 -43.41 -2.01 13.30
CA PHE A 386 -43.14 -3.35 13.84
C PHE A 386 -43.27 -3.42 15.37
N LEU A 387 -44.06 -2.54 15.97
CA LEU A 387 -44.24 -2.47 17.43
C LEU A 387 -45.69 -2.43 17.92
N ASP A 388 -46.67 -2.82 17.11
CA ASP A 388 -48.06 -2.98 17.58
C ASP A 388 -48.54 -4.43 17.75
N GLU A 389 -47.76 -5.44 17.34
CA GLU A 389 -48.21 -6.85 17.42
C GLU A 389 -47.79 -7.61 18.70
N PHE A 390 -47.09 -6.96 19.64
CA PHE A 390 -46.61 -7.60 20.88
C PHE A 390 -47.10 -6.94 22.18
N LEU A 391 -48.06 -6.01 22.11
CA LEU A 391 -48.63 -5.36 23.31
C LEU A 391 -50.10 -5.72 23.58
N ASP A 392 -50.75 -6.55 22.75
CA ASP A 392 -52.12 -7.03 22.95
C ASP A 392 -52.22 -8.57 23.03
N SER A 393 -51.45 -9.20 23.92
CA SER A 393 -51.66 -10.61 24.31
C SER A 393 -51.54 -10.86 25.79
#